data_AF-A0A1S1M6R4-F1
#
_entry.id   AF-A0A1S1M6R4-F1
#
_cell.length_a   1.000
_cell.length_b   1.000
_cell.length_c   1.000
_cell.angle_alpha   90.00
_cell.angle_beta   90.00
_cell.angle_gamma   90.00
#
_symmetry.space_group_name_H-M   'P 1'
#
loop_
_entity.id
_entity.type
_entity.pdbx_description
1 polymer ?
#
loop_
_entity_poly.entity_id
_entity_poly.type
_entity_poly.pdbx_seq_one_letter_code
_entity_poly.pdbx_strand_id
1 'polypeptide(L)'
;MSATLMAVSSSSINPAQPRPVWFEATGERTIQLFTGPDTVKIARLSADPRASIIIATPVGEPEQWLSITGAVTLHTDRTQELIERLFARYWGDAAAQHGDQLAHT
;
A
#
# COMPACT_ATOMS: atom_id res chain seq x y z
N MET A 1 14.66 9.49 -3.59
CA MET A 1 14.05 9.16 -2.28
C MET A 1 14.11 7.65 -2.12
N SER A 2 14.67 7.17 -1.01
CA SER A 2 14.91 5.75 -0.74
C SER A 2 13.58 4.99 -0.59
N ALA A 3 13.44 3.84 -1.25
CA ALA A 3 12.22 3.05 -1.25
C ALA A 3 11.97 2.46 0.16
N THR A 4 10.92 2.92 0.83
CA THR A 4 10.43 2.33 2.08
C THR A 4 9.72 1.02 1.77
N LEU A 5 10.27 -0.10 2.25
CA LEU A 5 9.65 -1.42 2.15
C LEU A 5 8.48 -1.49 3.14
N MET A 6 7.25 -1.55 2.64
CA MET A 6 6.04 -1.68 3.48
C MET A 6 5.38 -3.05 3.26
N ALA A 7 5.27 -3.85 4.31
CA ALA A 7 4.65 -5.17 4.27
C ALA A 7 3.21 -5.13 4.81
N VAL A 8 2.20 -5.41 3.98
CA VAL A 8 0.80 -5.53 4.43
C VAL A 8 0.42 -7.00 4.59
N SER A 9 -0.14 -7.36 5.75
CA SER A 9 -0.73 -8.67 6.01
C SER A 9 -2.20 -8.54 6.39
N SER A 10 -3.07 -9.37 5.77
CA SER A 10 -4.41 -9.65 6.26
C SER A 10 -4.36 -10.85 7.22
N SER A 11 -5.03 -10.77 8.37
CA SER A 11 -5.03 -11.76 9.47
C SER A 11 -5.42 -13.19 9.09
N SER A 12 -6.08 -13.40 7.95
CA SER A 12 -6.73 -14.67 7.59
C SER A 12 -5.81 -15.74 6.95
N ILE A 13 -4.49 -15.50 6.84
CA ILE A 13 -3.52 -16.50 6.35
C ILE A 13 -2.53 -16.84 7.46
N ASN A 14 -2.29 -18.13 7.70
CA ASN A 14 -1.25 -18.61 8.59
C ASN A 14 -0.24 -19.51 7.83
N PRO A 15 1.04 -19.11 7.72
CA PRO A 15 1.59 -17.83 8.15
C PRO A 15 1.18 -16.69 7.20
N ALA A 16 1.14 -15.48 7.74
CA ALA A 16 0.96 -14.25 6.98
C ALA A 16 1.94 -14.15 5.81
N GLN A 17 1.46 -13.72 4.63
CA GLN A 17 2.29 -13.49 3.45
C GLN A 17 2.34 -11.99 3.11
N PRO A 18 3.24 -11.22 3.75
CA PRO A 18 3.32 -9.79 3.50
C PRO A 18 3.77 -9.49 2.07
N ARG A 19 3.12 -8.50 1.44
CA ARG A 19 3.54 -7.98 0.13
C ARG A 19 3.96 -6.51 0.24
N PRO A 20 5.08 -6.13 -0.40
CA PRO A 20 5.44 -4.73 -0.62
C PRO A 20 4.31 -3.96 -1.31
N VAL A 21 4.00 -2.76 -0.83
CA VAL A 21 2.99 -1.87 -1.43
C VAL A 21 3.46 -0.41 -1.40
N TRP A 22 2.90 0.40 -2.28
CA TRP A 22 2.94 1.86 -2.15
C TRP A 22 1.80 2.37 -1.29
N PHE A 23 2.08 3.42 -0.55
CA PHE A 23 1.14 3.99 0.39
C PHE A 23 1.39 5.48 0.60
N GLU A 24 0.39 6.13 1.19
CA GLU A 24 0.56 7.43 1.83
C GLU A 24 -0.01 7.41 3.25
N ALA A 25 0.60 8.18 4.13
CA ALA A 25 0.01 8.55 5.41
C ALA A 25 -0.68 9.91 5.24
N THR A 26 -1.94 10.00 5.64
CA THR A 26 -2.74 11.21 5.53
C THR A 26 -2.68 12.03 6.83
N GLY A 27 -3.08 13.31 6.76
CA GLY A 27 -3.27 14.14 7.96
C GLY A 27 -4.35 13.64 8.91
N GLU A 28 -5.25 12.78 8.43
CA GLU A 28 -6.36 12.20 9.20
C GLU A 28 -5.97 10.92 9.95
N ARG A 29 -4.67 10.65 10.09
CA ARG A 29 -4.14 9.46 10.77
C ARG A 29 -4.56 8.15 10.10
N THR A 30 -4.77 8.18 8.79
CA THR A 30 -5.06 6.99 7.97
C THR A 30 -3.88 6.66 7.06
N ILE A 31 -3.73 5.37 6.76
CA ILE A 31 -2.83 4.90 5.71
C ILE A 31 -3.70 4.54 4.49
N GLN A 32 -3.39 5.11 3.34
CA GLN A 32 -4.05 4.80 2.08
C GLN A 32 -3.12 4.03 1.15
N LEU A 33 -3.68 3.04 0.46
CA LEU A 33 -3.02 2.21 -0.55
C LEU A 33 -4.09 1.73 -1.54
N PHE A 34 -3.68 1.27 -2.72
CA PHE A 34 -4.59 0.64 -3.68
C PHE A 34 -4.21 -0.82 -3.94
N THR A 35 -5.17 -1.59 -4.44
CA THR A 35 -4.98 -2.96 -4.92
C THR A 35 -6.05 -3.26 -5.96
N GLY A 36 -5.82 -4.25 -6.82
CA GLY A 36 -6.83 -4.68 -7.79
C GLY A 36 -8.10 -5.20 -7.11
N PRO A 37 -9.29 -4.94 -7.69
CA PRO A 37 -10.58 -5.29 -7.07
C PRO A 37 -10.77 -6.80 -6.91
N ASP A 38 -10.27 -7.60 -7.85
CA ASP A 38 -10.48 -9.06 -7.88
C ASP A 38 -9.36 -9.86 -7.20
N THR A 39 -8.67 -9.25 -6.24
CA THR A 39 -7.58 -9.91 -5.53
C THR A 39 -8.07 -10.69 -4.31
N VAL A 40 -7.36 -11.77 -3.99
CA VAL A 40 -7.62 -12.53 -2.74
C VAL A 40 -7.47 -11.63 -1.50
N LYS A 41 -6.68 -10.55 -1.58
CA LYS A 41 -6.58 -9.53 -0.51
C LYS A 41 -7.93 -8.87 -0.24
N ILE A 42 -8.66 -8.47 -1.28
CA ILE A 42 -10.00 -7.88 -1.14
C ILE A 42 -10.97 -8.89 -0.54
N ALA A 43 -11.04 -10.11 -1.07
CA ALA A 43 -11.92 -11.15 -0.55
C ALA A 43 -11.68 -11.43 0.96
N ARG A 44 -10.41 -11.44 1.38
CA ARG A 44 -10.03 -11.63 2.79
C ARG A 44 -10.40 -10.44 3.67
N LEU A 45 -10.11 -9.22 3.22
CA LEU A 45 -10.41 -7.99 3.99
C LEU A 45 -11.92 -7.73 4.12
N SER A 46 -12.72 -8.17 3.14
CA SER A 46 -14.18 -8.15 3.25
C SER A 46 -14.71 -9.11 4.32
N ALA A 47 -14.03 -10.24 4.56
CA ALA A 47 -14.41 -11.23 5.56
C ALA A 47 -13.86 -10.90 6.96
N ASP A 48 -12.63 -10.40 7.04
CA ASP A 48 -11.98 -9.94 8.27
C ASP A 48 -11.18 -8.66 7.97
N PRO A 49 -11.64 -7.48 8.43
CA PRO A 49 -11.03 -6.21 8.05
C PRO A 49 -9.70 -5.95 8.77
N ARG A 50 -9.23 -6.84 9.64
CA ARG A 50 -8.00 -6.63 10.39
C ARG A 50 -6.77 -6.80 9.49
N ALA A 51 -5.92 -5.78 9.50
CA ALA A 51 -4.63 -5.81 8.85
C ALA A 51 -3.53 -5.27 9.76
N SER A 52 -2.31 -5.72 9.50
CA SER A 52 -1.10 -5.13 10.04
C SER A 52 -0.19 -4.66 8.92
N ILE A 53 0.56 -3.60 9.22
CA ILE A 53 1.55 -3.03 8.33
C ILE A 53 2.85 -2.79 9.08
N ILE A 54 3.94 -3.26 8.50
CA ILE A 54 5.30 -2.93 8.94
C ILE A 54 5.92 -1.93 7.98
N ILE A 55 6.51 -0.88 8.54
CA ILE A 55 7.33 0.10 7.83
C ILE A 55 8.74 -0.01 8.39
N ALA A 56 9.73 -0.19 7.52
CA ALA A 56 11.13 -0.29 7.91
C ALA A 56 11.98 0.75 7.19
N THR A 57 13.05 1.20 7.86
CA THR A 57 14.09 1.99 7.21
C THR A 57 14.77 1.21 6.08
N PRO A 58 15.26 1.91 5.04
CA PRO A 58 16.04 1.30 3.98
C PRO A 58 17.26 0.54 4.49
N VAL A 59 17.71 -0.44 3.71
CA VAL A 59 18.96 -1.17 3.99
C VAL A 59 20.13 -0.19 4.01
N GLY A 60 20.94 -0.25 5.06
CA GLY A 60 22.12 0.62 5.24
C GLY A 60 21.89 1.83 6.14
N GLU A 61 20.64 2.09 6.56
CA GLU A 61 20.31 3.08 7.58
C GLU A 61 20.17 2.40 8.97
N PRO A 62 20.32 3.14 10.08
CA PRO A 62 20.03 2.60 11.41
C PRO A 62 18.64 1.95 11.45
N GLU A 63 18.56 0.79 12.08
CA GLU A 63 17.32 0.03 12.14
C GLU A 63 16.25 0.82 12.91
N GLN A 64 15.17 1.17 12.21
CA GLN A 64 13.96 1.74 12.78
C GLN A 64 12.77 1.08 12.10
N TRP A 65 11.81 0.65 12.91
CA TRP A 65 10.60 0.01 12.42
C TRP A 65 9.36 0.53 13.13
N LEU A 66 8.26 0.59 12.38
CA LEU A 66 6.94 0.91 12.90
C LEU A 66 5.98 -0.22 12.53
N SER A 67 5.24 -0.71 13.52
CA SER A 67 4.15 -1.66 13.34
C SER A 67 2.82 -0.96 13.58
N ILE A 68 1.94 -1.01 12.59
CA ILE A 68 0.60 -0.42 12.62
C ILE A 68 -0.40 -1.56 12.46
N THR A 69 -1.35 -1.68 13.38
CA THR A 69 -2.45 -2.64 13.29
C THR A 69 -3.77 -1.89 13.38
N GLY A 70 -4.73 -2.25 12.53
CA GLY A 70 -6.03 -1.59 12.50
C GLY A 70 -7.04 -2.30 11.60
N ALA A 71 -8.23 -1.73 11.51
CA ALA A 71 -9.24 -2.15 10.56
C ALA A 71 -9.02 -1.44 9.21
N VAL A 72 -9.31 -2.14 8.12
CA VAL A 72 -9.30 -1.61 6.76
C VAL A 72 -10.73 -1.26 6.35
N THR A 73 -10.89 -0.08 5.75
CA THR A 73 -12.10 0.29 5.02
C THR A 73 -11.83 0.19 3.53
N LEU A 74 -12.72 -0.48 2.79
CA LEU A 74 -12.61 -0.63 1.35
C LEU A 74 -13.38 0.52 0.66
N HIS A 75 -12.68 1.22 -0.22
CA HIS A 75 -13.24 2.29 -1.07
C HIS A 75 -13.10 1.88 -2.54
N THR A 76 -14.15 2.11 -3.32
CA THR A 76 -14.14 1.90 -4.78
C THR A 76 -14.17 3.21 -5.55
N ASP A 77 -14.44 4.31 -4.85
CA ASP A 77 -14.45 5.66 -5.37
C ASP A 77 -13.05 6.29 -5.26
N ARG A 78 -12.77 7.27 -6.15
CA ARG A 78 -11.56 8.12 -6.11
C ARG A 78 -10.21 7.37 -6.20
N THR A 79 -10.22 6.09 -6.57
CA THR A 79 -9.01 5.26 -6.72
C THR A 79 -7.98 5.89 -7.66
N GLN A 80 -8.44 6.52 -8.75
CA GLN A 80 -7.58 7.17 -9.74
C GLN A 80 -6.72 8.28 -9.12
N GLU A 81 -7.29 9.10 -8.23
CA GLU A 81 -6.55 10.20 -7.60
C GLU A 81 -5.48 9.68 -6.63
N LEU A 82 -5.78 8.59 -5.93
CA LEU A 82 -4.78 7.94 -5.08
C LEU A 82 -3.65 7.33 -5.92
N ILE A 83 -3.98 6.69 -7.04
CA ILE A 83 -2.98 6.16 -7.98
C ILE A 83 -2.08 7.31 -8.45
N GLU A 84 -2.63 8.39 -8.96
CA GLU A 84 -1.84 9.53 -9.45
C GLU A 84 -0.91 10.12 -8.37
N ARG A 85 -1.41 10.33 -7.15
CA ARG A 85 -0.58 10.80 -6.03
C ARG A 85 0.56 9.84 -5.69
N LEU A 86 0.28 8.54 -5.63
CA LEU A 86 1.29 7.54 -5.31
C LEU A 86 2.31 7.37 -6.46
N PHE A 87 1.88 7.48 -7.72
CA PHE A 87 2.79 7.50 -8.86
C PHE A 87 3.77 8.67 -8.76
N ALA A 88 3.26 9.88 -8.58
CA ALA A 88 4.09 11.06 -8.42
C ALA A 88 5.04 10.94 -7.23
N ARG A 89 4.57 10.38 -6.11
CA ARG A 89 5.37 10.18 -4.89
C ARG A 89 6.52 9.19 -5.07
N TYR A 90 6.27 8.05 -5.71
CA TYR A 90 7.25 6.96 -5.76
C TYR A 90 8.13 7.02 -7.01
N TRP A 91 7.63 7.52 -8.14
CA TRP A 91 8.44 7.70 -9.35
C TRP A 91 9.02 9.11 -9.52
N GLY A 92 8.50 10.12 -8.82
CA GLY A 92 8.95 11.51 -9.01
C GLY A 92 8.72 11.98 -10.45
N ASP A 93 9.68 12.69 -11.02
CA ASP A 93 9.62 13.26 -12.38
C ASP A 93 9.54 12.20 -13.50
N ALA A 94 9.81 10.92 -13.20
CA ALA A 94 9.67 9.82 -14.14
C ALA A 94 8.20 9.41 -14.41
N ALA A 95 7.24 9.92 -13.62
CA ALA A 95 5.83 9.54 -13.71
C ALA A 95 5.20 9.84 -15.08
N ALA A 96 5.65 10.91 -15.76
CA ALA A 96 5.13 11.30 -17.08
C ALA A 96 5.36 10.24 -18.18
N GLN A 97 6.35 9.37 -18.02
CA GLN A 97 6.72 8.35 -19.01
C GLN A 97 6.04 6.98 -18.79
N HIS A 98 5.36 6.77 -17.66
CA HIS A 98 4.85 5.45 -17.26
C HIS A 98 3.32 5.35 -17.14
N GLY A 99 2.60 6.48 -17.13
CA GLY A 99 1.13 6.50 -17.04
C GLY A 99 0.41 5.77 -18.19
N ASP A 100 0.94 5.86 -19.41
CA ASP A 100 0.32 5.24 -20.60
C ASP A 100 0.31 3.71 -20.57
N GLN A 101 1.26 3.09 -19.86
CA GLN A 101 1.51 1.65 -19.93
C GLN A 101 0.57 0.82 -19.06
N LEU A 102 -0.09 1.45 -18.08
CA LEU A 102 -0.96 0.76 -17.12
C LEU A 102 -2.45 0.92 -17.41
N ALA A 103 -2.83 1.85 -18.30
CA ALA A 103 -4.19 1.96 -18.82
C ALA A 103 -4.57 0.81 -19.78
N HIS A 104 -3.64 -0.10 -20.08
CA HIS A 104 -3.78 -1.18 -21.08
C HIS A 104 -3.56 -2.59 -20.50
N THR A 105 -3.58 -2.77 -19.17
CA THR A 105 -3.49 -4.07 -18.49
C THR A 105 -4.63 -4.23 -17.50
#